data_AF-A0A7L4MWI9-F1
#
_entry.id   AF-A0A7L4MWI9-F1
#
_cell.length_a   1.000
_cell.length_b   1.000
_cell.length_c   1.000
_cell.angle_alpha   90.00
_cell.angle_beta   90.00
_cell.angle_gamma   90.00
#
_symmetry.space_group_name_H-M   'P 1'
#
loop_
_entity.id
_entity.type
_entity.pdbx_description
1 polymer ?
#
loop_
_entity_poly.entity_id
_entity_poly.type
_entity_poly.pdbx_seq_one_letter_code
_entity_poly.pdbx_strand_id
1 'polypeptide(L)'
;YYFPCQRWLAVEEDDGQIVRELVPVDEAFVKKDTENDGQSLATLGLEQKAKSTTYTVKVKTGDKKNAGTDANVFITLYGSKDDTGTVSLKASKINKNKFERGKVDEFTVESVDIGDLKKIKIGHDNKGNSTGWFLVWVEIDAPSLGRCLKFPCGRWLDKSEDDGAVARIIFPAELQTTEYIP
;
A
#
# COMPACT_ATOMS: atom_id res chain seq x y z
N TYR A 1 -12.70 24.74 0.11
CA TYR A 1 -11.63 23.73 -0.05
C TYR A 1 -11.83 22.97 -1.34
N TYR A 2 -10.75 22.67 -2.04
CA TYR A 2 -10.71 21.84 -3.23
C TYR A 2 -9.84 20.61 -2.97
N PHE A 3 -10.12 19.50 -3.65
CA PHE A 3 -9.36 18.26 -3.54
C PHE A 3 -8.79 17.90 -4.92
N PRO A 4 -7.67 18.53 -5.33
CA PRO A 4 -7.06 18.22 -6.62
C PRO A 4 -6.54 16.77 -6.59
N CYS A 5 -6.88 15.98 -7.61
CA CYS A 5 -6.32 14.63 -7.77
C CYS A 5 -5.04 14.68 -8.61
N GLN A 6 -5.09 15.36 -9.76
CA GLN A 6 -3.97 15.61 -10.69
C GLN A 6 -3.15 14.36 -11.09
N ARG A 7 -3.70 13.17 -10.89
CA ARG A 7 -3.08 11.87 -11.11
C ARG A 7 -4.10 10.88 -11.64
N TRP A 8 -3.64 9.88 -12.37
CA TRP A 8 -4.51 8.85 -12.91
C TRP A 8 -5.01 7.92 -11.79
N LEU A 9 -6.25 7.46 -11.93
CA LEU A 9 -6.86 6.43 -11.09
C LEU A 9 -7.04 5.15 -11.91
N ALA A 10 -5.96 4.66 -12.50
CA ALA A 10 -5.95 3.51 -13.40
C ALA A 10 -4.76 2.60 -13.12
N VAL A 11 -4.97 1.28 -13.21
CA VAL A 11 -3.94 0.27 -12.89
C VAL A 11 -2.79 0.22 -13.90
N GLU A 12 -2.99 0.74 -15.10
CA GLU A 12 -2.00 0.76 -16.19
C GLU A 12 -1.33 2.13 -16.38
N GLU A 13 -1.71 3.13 -15.58
CA GLU A 13 -1.18 4.50 -15.67
C GLU A 13 -0.55 4.89 -14.34
N ASP A 14 0.39 5.83 -14.41
CA ASP A 14 0.96 6.50 -13.24
C ASP A 14 1.56 5.54 -12.19
N ASP A 15 0.95 5.36 -11.02
CA ASP A 15 1.40 4.42 -9.99
C ASP A 15 0.54 3.16 -9.85
N GLY A 16 -0.41 2.96 -10.77
CA GLY A 16 -1.29 1.80 -10.79
C GLY A 16 -2.37 1.79 -9.71
N GLN A 17 -2.54 2.87 -8.95
CA GLN A 17 -3.62 2.99 -7.97
C GLN A 17 -4.91 3.50 -8.62
N ILE A 18 -6.05 3.00 -8.14
CA ILE A 18 -7.39 3.41 -8.60
C ILE A 18 -8.18 4.17 -7.52
N VAL A 19 -7.54 4.42 -6.37
CA VAL A 19 -8.08 5.14 -5.22
C VAL A 19 -6.92 5.95 -4.64
N ARG A 20 -7.20 7.18 -4.21
CA ARG A 20 -6.24 8.05 -3.55
C ARG A 20 -6.89 8.80 -2.40
N GLU A 21 -6.12 9.01 -1.36
CA GLU A 21 -6.40 9.98 -0.32
C GLU A 21 -6.02 11.38 -0.83
N LEU A 22 -6.94 12.35 -0.74
CA LEU A 22 -6.73 13.71 -1.24
C LEU A 22 -6.67 14.71 -0.10
N VAL A 23 -5.63 15.54 -0.09
CA VAL A 23 -5.47 16.62 0.88
C VAL A 23 -6.21 17.87 0.38
N PRO A 24 -7.07 18.50 1.21
CA PRO A 24 -7.75 19.74 0.82
C PRO A 24 -6.75 20.88 0.64
N VAL A 25 -6.97 21.69 -0.38
CA VAL A 25 -6.28 22.97 -0.61
C VAL A 25 -7.28 24.12 -0.53
N ASP A 26 -6.81 25.28 -0.09
CA ASP A 26 -7.62 26.49 -0.04
C ASP A 26 -7.93 26.99 -1.47
N GLU A 27 -9.14 27.50 -1.68
CA GLU A 27 -9.62 28.02 -2.96
C GLU A 27 -8.77 29.18 -3.47
N ALA A 28 -8.14 29.95 -2.57
CA ALA A 28 -7.22 31.02 -2.92
C ALA A 28 -6.00 30.53 -3.73
N PHE A 29 -5.59 29.26 -3.58
CA PHE A 29 -4.51 28.65 -4.36
C PHE A 29 -4.98 28.06 -5.69
N VAL A 30 -6.30 27.83 -5.84
CA VAL A 30 -6.88 27.28 -7.08
C VAL A 30 -7.28 28.39 -8.06
N LYS A 31 -7.72 29.56 -7.54
CA LYS A 31 -8.26 30.65 -8.37
C LYS A 31 -7.27 31.75 -8.77
N LYS A 32 -6.11 31.87 -8.12
CA LYS A 32 -5.23 33.03 -8.33
C LYS A 32 -4.49 33.05 -9.68
N ASP A 33 -4.34 31.92 -10.35
CA ASP A 33 -3.36 31.79 -11.45
C ASP A 33 -3.95 31.21 -12.74
N THR A 34 -5.17 31.62 -13.12
CA THR A 34 -5.76 31.28 -14.43
C THR A 34 -5.02 31.89 -15.64
N GLU A 35 -3.95 32.67 -15.41
CA GLU A 35 -3.12 33.25 -16.48
C GLU A 35 -1.79 32.49 -16.72
N ASN A 36 -1.43 31.49 -15.91
CA ASN A 36 -0.18 30.72 -16.09
C ASN A 36 -0.33 29.24 -15.66
N ASP A 37 -1.13 28.51 -16.43
CA ASP A 37 -1.74 27.21 -16.11
C ASP A 37 -0.75 26.05 -15.83
N GLY A 38 0.48 26.11 -16.35
CA GLY A 38 1.47 25.03 -16.21
C GLY A 38 2.29 25.05 -14.91
N GLN A 39 2.55 26.23 -14.34
CA GLN A 39 3.39 26.38 -13.15
C GLN A 39 2.60 26.12 -11.85
N SER A 40 1.32 26.51 -11.83
CA SER A 40 0.43 26.38 -10.67
C SER A 40 0.06 24.92 -10.38
N LEU A 41 -0.20 24.10 -11.41
CA LEU A 41 -0.45 22.66 -11.28
C LEU A 41 0.77 21.93 -10.72
N ALA A 42 1.97 22.26 -11.19
CA ALA A 42 3.21 21.66 -10.69
C ALA A 42 3.43 21.98 -9.20
N THR A 43 3.17 23.21 -8.76
CA THR A 43 3.27 23.60 -7.36
C THR A 43 2.26 22.87 -6.48
N LEU A 44 0.99 22.79 -6.89
CA LEU A 44 -0.05 22.05 -6.15
C LEU A 44 0.28 20.56 -6.01
N GLY A 45 0.75 19.92 -7.08
CA GLY A 45 1.20 18.53 -7.05
C GLY A 45 2.41 18.30 -6.14
N LEU A 46 3.36 19.24 -6.13
CA LEU A 46 4.52 19.20 -5.21
C LEU A 46 4.10 19.36 -3.75
N GLU A 47 3.15 20.25 -3.44
CA GLU A 47 2.64 20.42 -2.07
C GLU A 47 1.88 19.19 -1.57
N GLN A 48 1.06 18.57 -2.42
CA GLN A 48 0.38 17.32 -2.07
C GLN A 48 1.38 16.19 -1.83
N LYS A 49 2.38 16.06 -2.71
CA LYS A 49 3.45 15.07 -2.56
C LYS A 49 4.31 15.33 -1.32
N ALA A 50 4.56 16.59 -0.96
CA ALA A 50 5.30 16.95 0.25
C ALA A 50 4.53 16.59 1.54
N LYS A 51 3.21 16.39 1.45
CA LYS A 51 2.36 15.99 2.57
C LYS A 51 2.05 14.49 2.60
N SER A 52 2.54 13.72 1.63
CA SER A 52 2.35 12.27 1.58
C SER A 52 3.66 11.52 1.76
N THR A 53 3.55 10.32 2.30
CA THR A 53 4.62 9.33 2.35
C THR A 53 4.31 8.23 1.35
N THR A 54 5.31 7.85 0.56
CA THR A 54 5.25 6.71 -0.34
C THR A 54 5.87 5.49 0.34
N TYR A 55 5.08 4.43 0.46
CA TYR A 55 5.46 3.14 1.00
C TYR A 55 5.61 2.13 -0.14
N THR A 56 6.77 1.48 -0.21
CA THR A 56 6.96 0.28 -1.04
C THR A 56 6.58 -0.94 -0.23
N VAL A 57 5.51 -1.62 -0.63
CA VAL A 57 4.98 -2.82 0.05
C VAL A 57 5.38 -4.06 -0.72
N LYS A 58 6.28 -4.86 -0.17
CA LYS A 58 6.64 -6.18 -0.71
C LYS A 58 5.91 -7.28 0.04
N VAL A 59 5.31 -8.20 -0.70
CA VAL A 59 4.51 -9.30 -0.15
C VAL A 59 5.07 -10.62 -0.62
N LYS A 60 5.46 -11.50 0.31
CA LYS A 60 5.96 -12.85 -0.01
C LYS A 60 4.88 -13.90 0.18
N THR A 61 4.47 -14.53 -0.93
CA THR A 61 3.65 -15.74 -0.91
C THR A 61 4.54 -16.98 -0.68
N GLY A 62 4.01 -17.95 0.07
CA GLY A 62 4.72 -19.18 0.42
C GLY A 62 4.92 -20.12 -0.75
N ASP A 63 5.87 -21.02 -0.62
CA ASP A 63 6.14 -22.09 -1.58
C ASP A 63 5.50 -23.43 -1.16
N LYS A 64 4.32 -23.37 -0.53
CA LYS A 64 3.51 -24.55 -0.22
C LYS A 64 2.57 -24.86 -1.39
N LYS A 65 2.12 -26.11 -1.49
CA LYS A 65 1.06 -26.47 -2.46
C LYS A 65 -0.16 -25.59 -2.22
N ASN A 66 -0.73 -25.03 -3.28
CA ASN A 66 -1.91 -24.13 -3.24
C ASN A 66 -1.71 -22.85 -2.39
N ALA A 67 -0.46 -22.40 -2.21
CA ALA A 67 -0.19 -21.19 -1.42
C ALA A 67 -0.58 -19.88 -2.11
N GLY A 68 -0.81 -19.87 -3.42
CA GLY A 68 -1.15 -18.67 -4.20
C GLY A 68 -2.66 -18.42 -4.26
N THR A 69 -3.03 -17.16 -4.44
CA THR A 69 -4.43 -16.72 -4.42
C THR A 69 -4.79 -15.85 -5.61
N ASP A 70 -5.99 -16.06 -6.14
CA ASP A 70 -6.64 -15.22 -7.15
C ASP A 70 -7.58 -14.17 -6.51
N ALA A 71 -7.69 -14.19 -5.17
CA ALA A 71 -8.56 -13.29 -4.44
C ALA A 71 -8.03 -11.85 -4.43
N ASN A 72 -8.91 -10.88 -4.20
CA ASN A 72 -8.51 -9.48 -4.13
C ASN A 72 -7.84 -9.21 -2.79
N VAL A 73 -6.51 -9.06 -2.79
CA VAL A 73 -5.72 -8.74 -1.60
C VAL A 73 -5.78 -7.25 -1.28
N PHE A 74 -5.90 -6.93 0.00
CA PHE A 74 -5.90 -5.57 0.53
C PHE A 74 -5.01 -5.45 1.76
N ILE A 75 -4.57 -4.23 2.04
CA ILE A 75 -3.76 -3.88 3.21
C ILE A 75 -4.24 -2.57 3.85
N THR A 76 -4.07 -2.45 5.16
CA THR A 76 -4.16 -1.19 5.91
C THR A 76 -2.91 -1.05 6.76
N LEU A 77 -2.26 0.11 6.69
CA LEU A 77 -1.09 0.44 7.50
C LEU A 77 -1.58 1.33 8.65
N TYR A 78 -1.30 0.92 9.89
CA TYR A 78 -1.69 1.67 11.08
C TYR A 78 -0.46 2.34 11.68
N GLY A 79 -0.44 3.66 11.66
CA GLY A 79 0.59 4.46 12.29
C GLY A 79 0.19 4.97 13.67
N SER A 80 1.02 5.84 14.26
CA SER A 80 0.75 6.45 15.57
C SER A 80 -0.20 7.65 15.53
N LYS A 81 -0.41 8.25 14.35
CA LYS A 81 -1.31 9.40 14.14
C LYS A 81 -2.59 9.00 13.42
N ASP A 82 -2.49 8.14 12.42
CA ASP A 82 -3.62 7.77 11.54
C ASP A 82 -3.42 6.38 10.91
N ASP A 83 -4.32 5.97 10.02
CA ASP A 83 -4.20 4.80 9.15
C ASP A 83 -4.51 5.09 7.68
N THR A 84 -4.04 4.23 6.79
CA THR A 84 -4.18 4.43 5.33
C THR A 84 -5.58 4.11 4.79
N GLY A 85 -6.51 3.70 5.65
CA GLY A 85 -7.69 2.97 5.23
C GLY A 85 -7.34 1.64 4.53
N THR A 86 -8.33 1.02 3.90
CA THR A 86 -8.13 -0.22 3.13
C THR A 86 -7.66 0.09 1.71
N VAL A 87 -6.42 -0.29 1.42
CA VAL A 87 -5.79 -0.14 0.10
C VAL A 87 -5.78 -1.49 -0.62
N SER A 88 -6.32 -1.52 -1.84
CA SER A 88 -6.31 -2.73 -2.68
C SER A 88 -4.98 -2.88 -3.41
N LEU A 89 -4.36 -4.05 -3.34
CA LEU A 89 -3.08 -4.34 -3.98
C LEU A 89 -3.28 -4.88 -5.40
N LYS A 90 -3.60 -3.99 -6.35
CA LYS A 90 -4.05 -4.37 -7.70
C LYS A 90 -2.96 -4.52 -8.76
N ALA A 91 -1.92 -3.68 -8.68
CA ALA A 91 -0.88 -3.58 -9.70
C ALA A 91 0.49 -3.80 -9.06
N SER A 92 1.04 -5.02 -9.21
CA SER A 92 2.40 -5.32 -8.76
C SER A 92 3.38 -4.79 -9.80
N LYS A 93 4.43 -4.11 -9.35
CA LYS A 93 5.50 -3.56 -10.19
C LYS A 93 6.32 -4.63 -10.90
N ILE A 94 6.35 -5.85 -10.34
CA ILE A 94 7.27 -6.91 -10.76
C ILE A 94 6.58 -8.14 -11.34
N ASN A 95 5.28 -8.35 -11.07
CA ASN A 95 4.52 -9.47 -11.65
C ASN A 95 3.16 -9.02 -12.18
N LYS A 96 2.78 -9.49 -13.38
CA LYS A 96 1.43 -9.29 -13.91
C LYS A 96 0.40 -10.14 -13.15
N ASN A 97 0.72 -11.41 -12.96
CA ASN A 97 -0.04 -12.31 -12.11
C ASN A 97 0.53 -12.29 -10.69
N LYS A 98 -0.30 -11.89 -9.74
CA LYS A 98 0.11 -11.47 -8.39
C LYS A 98 -0.16 -12.58 -7.40
N PHE A 99 0.53 -12.54 -6.27
CA PHE A 99 0.33 -13.44 -5.14
C PHE A 99 0.50 -14.92 -5.50
N GLU A 100 1.30 -15.19 -6.52
CA GLU A 100 1.59 -16.54 -6.99
C GLU A 100 2.50 -17.30 -6.03
N ARG A 101 2.35 -18.62 -6.00
CA ARG A 101 3.14 -19.51 -5.13
C ARG A 101 4.63 -19.21 -5.25
N GLY A 102 5.27 -18.99 -4.10
CA GLY A 102 6.71 -18.74 -3.98
C GLY A 102 7.18 -17.39 -4.52
N LYS A 103 6.30 -16.53 -5.04
CA LYS A 103 6.66 -15.22 -5.58
C LYS A 103 6.67 -14.13 -4.52
N VAL A 104 7.36 -13.05 -4.86
CA VAL A 104 7.29 -11.77 -4.17
C VAL A 104 6.62 -10.80 -5.12
N ASP A 105 5.67 -10.04 -4.61
CA ASP A 105 5.05 -8.91 -5.31
C ASP A 105 5.46 -7.60 -4.66
N GLU A 106 5.47 -6.52 -5.43
CA GLU A 106 5.83 -5.19 -4.96
C GLU A 106 4.79 -4.17 -5.38
N PHE A 107 4.28 -3.39 -4.44
CA PHE A 107 3.22 -2.40 -4.65
C PHE A 107 3.65 -1.04 -4.11
N THR A 108 3.03 0.02 -4.64
CA THR A 108 3.12 1.37 -4.07
C THR A 108 1.87 1.64 -3.24
N VAL A 109 2.04 2.17 -2.04
CA VAL A 109 0.96 2.75 -1.22
C VAL A 109 1.35 4.18 -0.89
N GLU A 110 0.45 5.14 -1.15
CA GLU A 110 0.66 6.55 -0.78
C GLU A 110 -0.38 6.92 0.28
N SER A 111 0.03 7.65 1.31
CA SER A 111 -0.88 8.16 2.33
C SER A 111 -0.32 9.44 2.93
N VAL A 112 -1.18 10.21 3.60
CA VAL A 112 -0.74 11.32 4.44
C VAL A 112 0.15 10.83 5.60
N ASP A 113 0.61 11.75 6.44
CA ASP A 113 1.41 11.40 7.63
C ASP A 113 0.61 10.57 8.65
N ILE A 114 0.72 9.25 8.56
CA ILE A 114 0.18 8.31 9.55
C ILE A 114 1.04 8.24 10.83
N GLY A 115 2.18 8.93 10.89
CA GLY A 115 3.17 8.81 11.96
C GLY A 115 3.98 7.51 11.88
N ASP A 116 4.44 7.03 13.03
CA ASP A 116 5.23 5.80 13.10
C ASP A 116 4.38 4.58 12.77
N LEU A 117 4.72 3.84 11.72
CA LEU A 117 4.08 2.57 11.40
C LEU A 117 4.22 1.57 12.56
N LYS A 118 3.09 1.09 13.11
CA LYS A 118 3.07 0.18 14.28
C LYS A 118 2.63 -1.23 13.94
N LYS A 119 1.71 -1.38 13.00
CA LYS A 119 1.14 -2.69 12.59
C LYS A 119 0.48 -2.55 11.22
N ILE A 120 0.20 -3.68 10.60
CA ILE A 120 -0.61 -3.74 9.39
C ILE A 120 -1.75 -4.73 9.54
N LYS A 121 -2.82 -4.51 8.81
CA LYS A 121 -3.85 -5.52 8.54
C LYS A 121 -3.76 -5.90 7.08
N ILE A 122 -3.58 -7.18 6.79
CA ILE A 122 -3.53 -7.70 5.41
C ILE A 122 -4.48 -8.88 5.29
N GLY A 123 -5.14 -8.99 4.15
CA GLY A 123 -6.12 -10.04 3.89
C GLY A 123 -6.64 -10.03 2.47
N HIS A 124 -7.62 -10.87 2.21
CA HIS A 124 -8.30 -10.95 0.92
C HIS A 124 -9.82 -11.08 1.09
N ASP A 125 -10.56 -10.85 0.01
CA ASP A 125 -12.03 -10.86 0.01
C ASP A 125 -12.67 -12.25 -0.13
N ASN A 126 -11.84 -13.30 -0.21
CA ASN A 126 -12.26 -14.69 -0.40
C ASN A 126 -13.14 -14.89 -1.66
N LYS A 127 -12.89 -14.12 -2.73
CA LYS A 127 -13.51 -14.31 -4.05
C LYS A 127 -12.53 -14.90 -5.06
N GLY A 128 -13.05 -15.52 -6.12
CA GLY A 128 -12.23 -16.20 -7.13
C GLY A 128 -12.19 -17.71 -6.93
N ASN A 129 -11.40 -18.40 -7.76
CA ASN A 129 -11.37 -19.86 -7.81
C ASN A 129 -10.38 -20.45 -6.78
N SER A 130 -9.19 -19.87 -6.66
CA SER A 130 -8.20 -20.24 -5.63
C SER A 130 -8.12 -19.12 -4.61
N THR A 131 -8.81 -19.26 -3.48
CA THR A 131 -8.87 -18.20 -2.45
C THR A 131 -7.86 -18.40 -1.33
N GLY A 132 -7.40 -19.63 -1.12
CA GLY A 132 -6.40 -19.95 -0.11
C GLY A 132 -5.08 -19.25 -0.34
N TRP A 133 -4.51 -18.67 0.72
CA TRP A 133 -3.29 -17.92 0.60
C TRP A 133 -2.34 -18.19 1.77
N PHE A 134 -1.12 -18.66 1.49
CA PHE A 134 -0.10 -18.76 2.53
C PHE A 134 0.81 -17.53 2.47
N LEU A 135 0.60 -16.60 3.40
CA LEU A 135 1.40 -15.38 3.51
C LEU A 135 2.64 -15.64 4.39
N VAL A 136 3.83 -15.45 3.84
CA VAL A 136 5.09 -15.62 4.60
C VAL A 136 5.40 -14.35 5.39
N TRP A 137 5.54 -13.22 4.71
CA TRP A 137 5.87 -11.94 5.32
C TRP A 137 5.43 -10.79 4.41
N VAL A 138 5.31 -9.61 5.01
CA VAL A 138 5.21 -8.33 4.32
C VAL A 138 6.40 -7.46 4.74
N GLU A 139 6.99 -6.72 3.81
CA GLU A 139 8.05 -5.75 4.07
C GLU A 139 7.58 -4.39 3.57
N ILE A 140 7.73 -3.37 4.40
CA ILE A 140 7.29 -2.01 4.10
C ILE A 140 8.48 -1.09 4.22
N ASP A 141 8.90 -0.55 3.09
CA ASP A 141 9.98 0.42 2.99
C ASP A 141 9.43 1.82 2.72
N ALA A 142 9.82 2.77 3.55
CA ALA A 142 9.47 4.18 3.44
C ALA A 142 10.75 5.02 3.35
N PRO A 143 11.30 5.22 2.14
CA PRO A 143 12.58 5.91 1.98
C PRO A 143 12.62 7.33 2.53
N SER A 144 11.53 8.10 2.38
CA SER A 144 11.45 9.45 2.95
C SER A 144 11.52 9.49 4.48
N LEU A 145 11.22 8.37 5.14
CA LEU A 145 11.32 8.20 6.59
C LEU A 145 12.60 7.46 7.00
N GLY A 146 13.35 6.90 6.05
CA GLY A 146 14.57 6.14 6.32
C GLY A 146 14.30 4.82 7.05
N ARG A 147 13.16 4.17 6.81
CA ARG A 147 12.75 2.97 7.58
C ARG A 147 12.22 1.88 6.67
N CYS A 148 12.69 0.66 6.92
CA CYS A 148 12.21 -0.57 6.30
C CYS A 148 11.81 -1.57 7.40
N LEU A 149 10.51 -1.85 7.51
CA LEU A 149 9.94 -2.72 8.54
C LEU A 149 9.52 -4.05 7.93
N LYS A 150 9.81 -5.13 8.64
CA LYS A 150 9.41 -6.48 8.23
C LYS A 150 8.33 -7.04 9.16
N PHE A 151 7.28 -7.59 8.58
CA PHE A 151 6.10 -8.14 9.26
C PHE A 151 5.97 -9.63 8.92
N PRO A 152 6.56 -10.53 9.73
CA PRO A 152 6.38 -11.96 9.57
C PRO A 152 4.92 -12.37 9.81
N CYS A 153 4.40 -13.28 9.00
CA CYS A 153 3.07 -13.87 9.17
C CYS A 153 3.17 -15.39 9.30
N GLY A 154 3.67 -16.07 8.25
CA GLY A 154 3.90 -17.51 8.23
C GLY A 154 2.65 -18.37 8.42
N ARG A 155 1.48 -17.88 7.99
CA ARG A 155 0.18 -18.52 8.22
C ARG A 155 -0.69 -18.54 6.98
N TRP A 156 -1.63 -19.47 6.97
CA TRP A 156 -2.72 -19.48 6.02
C TRP A 156 -3.72 -18.35 6.33
N LEU A 157 -4.14 -17.72 5.25
CA LEU A 157 -5.30 -16.86 5.13
C LEU A 157 -6.28 -17.60 4.20
N ASP A 158 -7.10 -18.47 4.79
CA ASP A 158 -7.97 -19.41 4.10
C ASP A 158 -9.04 -19.88 5.08
N LYS A 159 -10.30 -20.05 4.64
CA LYS A 159 -11.40 -20.54 5.48
C LYS A 159 -11.29 -22.03 5.85
N SER A 160 -10.48 -22.79 5.13
CA SER A 160 -10.33 -24.24 5.25
C SER A 160 -8.98 -24.68 5.81
N GLU A 161 -8.04 -23.75 6.01
CA GLU A 161 -6.70 -24.01 6.56
C GLU A 161 -6.44 -23.16 7.83
N ASP A 162 -5.42 -23.55 8.61
CA ASP A 162 -5.08 -22.97 9.92
C ASP A 162 -6.32 -22.70 10.82
N ASP A 163 -6.65 -21.44 11.05
CA ASP A 163 -7.72 -20.99 11.95
C ASP A 163 -8.93 -20.40 11.19
N GLY A 164 -8.99 -20.60 9.86
CA GLY A 164 -10.09 -20.12 9.04
C GLY A 164 -10.10 -18.62 8.75
N ALA A 165 -9.12 -17.85 9.25
CA ALA A 165 -9.07 -16.41 9.05
C ALA A 165 -8.62 -16.06 7.62
N VAL A 166 -9.24 -15.05 6.99
CA VAL A 166 -8.87 -14.54 5.65
C VAL A 166 -8.17 -13.17 5.69
N ALA A 167 -7.99 -12.62 6.89
CA ALA A 167 -7.26 -11.40 7.16
C ALA A 167 -6.64 -11.45 8.56
N ARG A 168 -5.46 -10.82 8.73
CA ARG A 168 -4.76 -10.75 10.02
C ARG A 168 -4.16 -9.38 10.26
N ILE A 169 -4.12 -9.00 11.53
CA ILE A 169 -3.27 -7.92 12.02
C ILE A 169 -1.91 -8.54 12.36
N ILE A 170 -0.84 -7.98 11.81
CA ILE A 170 0.53 -8.41 12.04
C ILE A 170 1.41 -7.24 12.45
N PHE A 171 2.39 -7.52 13.30
CA PHE A 171 3.28 -6.54 13.93
C PHE A 171 4.70 -6.67 13.37
N PRO A 172 5.49 -5.58 13.36
CA PRO A 172 6.83 -5.63 12.84
C PRO A 172 7.73 -6.49 13.75
N ALA A 173 8.64 -7.23 13.14
CA ALA A 173 9.74 -7.86 13.85
C ALA A 173 10.86 -6.83 14.03
N GLU A 174 11.03 -6.33 15.24
CA GLU A 174 12.01 -5.28 15.57
C GLU A 174 13.43 -5.64 15.11
N LEU A 175 13.86 -6.90 15.32
CA LEU A 175 15.18 -7.39 14.91
C LEU A 175 15.38 -7.50 13.38
N GLN A 176 14.32 -7.38 12.60
CA GLN A 176 14.35 -7.39 11.13
C GLN A 176 14.02 -6.01 10.54
N THR A 177 13.89 -4.99 11.39
CA THR A 177 13.63 -3.61 10.97
C THR A 177 14.97 -2.91 10.75
N THR A 178 15.09 -2.23 9.61
CA THR A 178 16.28 -1.46 9.24
C THR A 178 15.93 0.01 9.24
N GLU A 179 16.76 0.82 9.90
CA GLU A 179 16.73 2.27 9.79
C GLU A 179 17.96 2.73 9.02
N TYR A 180 17.78 3.70 8.13
CA TYR A 180 18.81 4.25 7.27
C TYR A 180 18.60 5.75 7.10
N ILE A 181 19.65 6.46 6.72
CA ILE A 181 19.55 7.88 6.41
C ILE A 181 19.00 7.98 4.98
N PRO A 182 17.85 8.67 4.76
CA PRO A 182 17.26 8.88 3.44
C PRO A 182 18.22 9.49 2.42
#